data_AF-A0AAE4QHX5-F1
#
_entry.id   AF-A0AAE4QHX5-F1
#
_cell.length_a   1.000
_cell.length_b   1.000
_cell.length_c   1.000
_cell.angle_alpha   90.00
_cell.angle_beta   90.00
_cell.angle_gamma   90.00
#
_symmetry.space_group_name_H-M   'P 1'
#
loop_
_entity.id
_entity.type
_entity.pdbx_description
1 polymer ?
#
loop_
_entity_poly.entity_id
_entity_poly.type
_entity_poly.pdbx_seq_one_letter_code
_entity_poly.pdbx_strand_id
1 'polypeptide(L)'
;MQTMLISTESDPFFPKFFSEHPVKNDVIVIIFNKKHFIFESENIISMMKQFAPKEREYAKRQLQLYAAQKRDINSCLEEIASDYVRRHYAN
;
A
#
# COMPACT_ATOMS: atom_id res chain seq x y z
N MET A 1 27.70 20.96 -16.28
CA MET A 1 27.38 19.99 -15.20
C MET A 1 25.98 19.47 -15.46
N GLN A 2 25.85 18.20 -15.84
CA GLN A 2 24.55 17.58 -16.07
C GLN A 2 24.10 16.99 -14.74
N THR A 3 23.06 17.57 -14.14
CA THR A 3 22.44 17.01 -12.94
C THR A 3 21.71 15.73 -13.37
N MET A 4 22.37 14.58 -13.23
CA MET A 4 21.66 13.31 -13.20
C MET A 4 20.82 13.31 -11.92
N LEU A 5 19.55 13.66 -12.04
CA LEU A 5 18.54 13.19 -11.11
C LEU A 5 18.59 11.67 -11.21
N ILE A 6 19.27 11.04 -10.24
CA ILE A 6 19.13 9.61 -9.99
C ILE A 6 17.65 9.42 -9.74
N SER A 7 16.92 8.99 -10.77
CA SER A 7 15.62 8.39 -10.59
C SER A 7 15.89 7.23 -9.64
N THR A 8 15.51 7.38 -8.37
CA THR A 8 15.33 6.26 -7.47
C THR A 8 14.60 5.21 -8.28
N GLU A 9 15.24 4.08 -8.57
CA GLU A 9 14.61 2.98 -9.30
C GLU A 9 13.23 2.80 -8.70
N SER A 10 12.20 3.17 -9.46
CA SER A 10 10.83 3.04 -9.01
C SER A 10 10.62 1.54 -8.94
N ASP A 11 10.73 1.00 -7.73
CA ASP A 11 10.52 -0.40 -7.40
C ASP A 11 9.38 -0.97 -8.28
N PRO A 12 9.72 -1.78 -9.30
CA PRO A 12 8.78 -2.12 -10.35
C PRO A 12 7.69 -3.07 -9.85
N PHE A 13 7.85 -3.57 -8.61
CA PHE A 13 6.91 -4.48 -7.98
C PHE A 13 5.49 -3.94 -7.97
N PHE A 14 5.24 -2.75 -7.39
CA PHE A 14 3.87 -2.27 -7.24
C PHE A 14 3.17 -2.00 -8.58
N PRO A 15 3.79 -1.28 -9.55
CA PRO A 15 3.18 -1.10 -10.86
C PRO A 15 2.84 -2.42 -11.55
N LYS A 16 3.77 -3.40 -11.53
CA LYS A 16 3.55 -4.71 -12.13
C LYS A 16 2.44 -5.46 -11.42
N PHE A 17 2.50 -5.56 -10.09
CA PHE A 17 1.54 -6.31 -9.29
C PHE A 17 0.10 -5.84 -9.51
N PHE A 18 -0.13 -4.51 -9.48
CA PHE A 18 -1.47 -3.95 -9.65
C PHE A 18 -1.97 -3.93 -11.11
N SER A 19 -1.07 -4.06 -12.10
CA SER A 19 -1.50 -4.35 -13.48
C SER A 19 -2.07 -5.77 -13.64
N GLU A 20 -1.57 -6.72 -12.86
CA GLU A 20 -2.01 -8.13 -12.87
C GLU A 20 -3.22 -8.35 -11.94
N HIS A 21 -3.33 -7.53 -10.89
CA HIS A 21 -4.39 -7.59 -9.88
C HIS A 21 -5.09 -6.23 -9.79
N PRO A 22 -5.96 -5.90 -10.76
CA PRO A 22 -6.60 -4.60 -10.82
C PRO A 22 -7.50 -4.40 -9.61
N VAL A 23 -7.31 -3.28 -8.93
CA VAL A 23 -8.16 -2.84 -7.84
C VAL A 23 -9.28 -2.02 -8.46
N LYS A 24 -10.54 -2.36 -8.16
CA LYS A 24 -11.65 -1.47 -8.51
C LYS A 24 -11.55 -0.26 -7.60
N ASN A 25 -11.80 0.95 -8.12
CA ASN A 25 -11.81 2.16 -7.31
C ASN A 25 -12.78 1.99 -6.15
N ASP A 26 -12.21 1.77 -4.97
CA ASP A 26 -12.91 1.42 -3.75
C ASP A 26 -12.45 2.35 -2.63
N VAL A 27 -13.35 2.57 -1.69
CA VAL A 27 -13.13 3.43 -0.52
C VAL A 27 -13.04 2.53 0.70
N ILE A 28 -11.86 2.55 1.33
CA ILE A 28 -11.58 1.79 2.54
C ILE A 28 -11.73 2.72 3.74
N VAL A 29 -12.57 2.31 4.69
CA VAL A 29 -12.80 3.04 5.94
C VAL A 29 -12.18 2.28 7.09
N ILE A 30 -11.17 2.89 7.71
CA ILE A 30 -10.49 2.34 8.89
C ILE A 30 -10.98 3.07 10.12
N ILE A 31 -11.47 2.31 11.10
CA ILE A 31 -11.88 2.85 12.39
C ILE A 31 -10.78 2.56 13.40
N PHE A 32 -10.17 3.62 13.93
CA PHE A 32 -9.12 3.52 14.93
C PHE A 32 -9.24 4.64 15.97
N ASN A 33 -9.16 4.31 17.26
CA ASN A 33 -9.31 5.27 18.37
C ASN A 33 -10.54 6.20 18.25
N LYS A 34 -11.70 5.64 17.88
CA LYS A 34 -12.96 6.38 17.62
C LYS A 34 -12.88 7.41 16.49
N LYS A 35 -11.81 7.41 15.70
CA LYS A 35 -11.64 8.24 14.50
C LYS A 35 -11.85 7.37 13.26
N HIS A 36 -12.38 7.99 12.21
CA HIS A 36 -12.54 7.38 10.89
C HIS A 36 -11.43 7.90 9.98
N PHE A 37 -10.70 6.98 9.36
CA PHE A 37 -9.73 7.27 8.32
C PHE A 37 -10.28 6.70 7.01
N ILE A 38 -10.43 7.57 6.01
CA ILE A 38 -11.03 7.20 4.72
C ILE A 38 -9.93 7.28 3.68
N PHE A 39 -9.71 6.19 2.97
CA PHE A 39 -8.70 6.09 1.92
C PHE A 39 -9.31 5.53 0.65
N GLU A 40 -9.02 6.17 -0.47
CA GLU A 40 -9.18 5.53 -1.77
C GLU A 40 -8.04 4.50 -1.96
N SER A 41 -8.34 3.37 -2.60
CA SER A 41 -7.34 2.34 -2.87
C SER A 41 -6.10 2.86 -3.60
N GLU A 42 -6.26 3.80 -4.53
CA GLU A 42 -5.13 4.43 -5.24
C GLU A 42 -4.21 5.22 -4.28
N ASN A 43 -4.79 5.88 -3.27
CA ASN A 43 -4.02 6.59 -2.26
C ASN A 43 -3.21 5.63 -1.39
N ILE A 44 -3.76 4.46 -1.06
CA ILE A 44 -3.02 3.40 -0.35
C ILE A 44 -1.85 2.90 -1.21
N ILE A 45 -2.06 2.68 -2.51
CA ILE A 45 -1.02 2.26 -3.45
C ILE A 45 0.10 3.31 -3.55
N SER A 46 -0.27 4.59 -3.67
CA SER A 46 0.69 5.70 -3.69
C SER A 46 1.49 5.78 -2.39
N MET A 47 0.81 5.64 -1.26
CA MET A 47 1.40 5.63 0.08
C MET A 47 2.43 4.49 0.23
N MET A 48 2.13 3.27 -0.22
CA MET A 48 3.05 2.14 -0.15
C MET A 48 4.36 2.37 -0.93
N LYS A 49 4.31 3.12 -2.05
CA LYS A 49 5.52 3.48 -2.81
C LYS A 49 6.43 4.42 -2.03
N GLN A 50 5.87 5.19 -1.11
CA GLN A 50 6.58 6.19 -0.30
C GLN A 50 7.01 5.64 1.07
N PHE A 51 6.59 4.43 1.45
CA PHE A 51 7.00 3.77 2.68
C PHE A 51 8.52 3.65 2.82
N ALA A 52 8.96 3.68 4.09
CA ALA A 52 10.33 3.35 4.45
C ALA A 52 10.65 1.92 4.00
N PRO A 53 11.92 1.58 3.70
CA PRO A 53 12.27 0.28 3.10
C PRO A 53 11.69 -0.93 3.83
N LYS A 54 11.70 -0.95 5.16
CA LYS A 54 11.15 -2.06 5.97
C LYS A 54 9.63 -2.18 5.84
N GLU A 55 8.91 -1.07 5.81
CA GLU A 55 7.45 -1.04 5.64
C GLU A 55 7.05 -1.42 4.22
N ARG A 56 7.83 -0.98 3.23
CA ARG A 56 7.65 -1.34 1.82
C ARG A 56 7.80 -2.85 1.60
N GLU A 57 8.87 -3.45 2.13
CA GLU A 57 9.08 -4.90 2.06
C GLU A 57 7.99 -5.68 2.78
N TYR A 58 7.48 -5.17 3.91
CA TYR A 58 6.31 -5.74 4.57
C TYR A 58 5.08 -5.70 3.65
N ALA A 59 4.78 -4.57 3.02
CA ALA A 59 3.64 -4.44 2.11
C ALA A 59 3.74 -5.39 0.89
N LYS A 60 4.94 -5.54 0.31
CA LYS A 60 5.17 -6.51 -0.78
C LYS A 60 4.87 -7.94 -0.35
N ARG A 61 5.37 -8.35 0.83
CA ARG A 61 5.15 -9.69 1.37
C ARG A 61 3.67 -9.96 1.60
N GLN A 62 2.94 -8.96 2.11
CA GLN A 62 1.48 -9.07 2.21
C GLN A 62 0.89 -9.31 0.82
N LEU A 63 1.05 -8.38 -0.13
CA LEU A 63 0.49 -8.51 -1.48
C LEU A 63 0.77 -9.88 -2.16
N GLN A 64 1.99 -10.39 -2.04
CA GLN A 64 2.36 -11.72 -2.53
C GLN A 64 1.59 -12.86 -1.85
N LEU A 65 1.42 -12.81 -0.53
CA LEU A 65 0.65 -13.81 0.22
C LEU A 65 -0.83 -13.79 -0.19
N TYR A 66 -1.43 -12.62 -0.40
CA TYR A 66 -2.82 -12.52 -0.86
C TYR A 66 -3.02 -13.09 -2.25
N ALA A 67 -2.11 -12.77 -3.19
CA ALA A 67 -2.15 -13.32 -4.54
C ALA A 67 -2.04 -14.85 -4.52
N ALA A 68 -1.13 -15.41 -3.72
CA ALA A 68 -0.98 -16.86 -3.58
C ALA A 68 -2.23 -17.54 -3.00
N GLN A 69 -2.94 -16.86 -2.09
CA GLN A 69 -4.17 -17.36 -1.46
C GLN A 69 -5.44 -17.02 -2.26
N LYS A 70 -5.33 -16.28 -3.38
CA LYS A 70 -6.46 -15.78 -4.17
C LYS A 70 -7.50 -15.02 -3.33
N ARG A 71 -7.03 -14.30 -2.31
CA ARG A 71 -7.88 -13.45 -1.46
C ARG A 71 -8.27 -12.16 -2.19
N ASP A 72 -9.33 -11.51 -1.71
CA ASP A 72 -9.72 -10.20 -2.20
C ASP A 72 -8.62 -9.15 -1.95
N ILE A 73 -8.28 -8.41 -3.00
CA ILE A 73 -7.25 -7.38 -2.97
C ILE A 73 -7.67 -6.20 -2.08
N ASN A 74 -8.96 -5.90 -2.01
CA ASN A 74 -9.46 -4.83 -1.14
C ASN A 74 -9.20 -5.13 0.34
N SER A 75 -9.42 -6.38 0.76
CA SER A 75 -9.06 -6.82 2.11
C SER A 75 -7.57 -6.70 2.39
N CYS A 76 -6.71 -6.98 1.41
CA CYS A 76 -5.26 -6.79 1.55
C CYS A 76 -4.90 -5.31 1.80
N LEU A 77 -5.50 -4.41 1.02
CA LEU A 77 -5.26 -2.98 1.14
C LEU A 77 -5.77 -2.44 2.47
N GLU A 78 -6.93 -2.92 2.93
CA GLU A 78 -7.48 -2.58 4.24
C GLU A 78 -6.55 -2.98 5.38
N GLU A 79 -5.99 -4.20 5.34
CA GLU A 79 -5.05 -4.65 6.37
C GLU A 79 -3.76 -3.82 6.39
N ILE A 80 -3.19 -3.54 5.20
CA ILE A 80 -1.98 -2.71 5.09
C ILE A 80 -2.25 -1.28 5.59
N ALA A 81 -3.36 -0.66 5.17
CA ALA A 81 -3.70 0.69 5.58
C ALA A 81 -4.07 0.76 7.07
N SER A 82 -4.74 -0.26 7.61
CA SER A 82 -5.03 -0.36 9.04
C SER A 82 -3.74 -0.41 9.86
N ASP A 83 -2.77 -1.20 9.42
CA ASP A 83 -1.46 -1.28 10.06
C ASP A 83 -0.70 0.04 9.99
N TYR A 84 -0.77 0.73 8.86
CA TYR A 84 -0.21 2.08 8.72
C TYR A 84 -0.86 3.05 9.72
N VAL A 85 -2.20 3.08 9.81
CA VAL A 85 -2.92 3.93 10.76
C VAL A 85 -2.50 3.63 12.19
N ARG A 86 -2.41 2.35 12.57
CA ARG A 86 -1.95 1.96 13.91
C ARG A 86 -0.52 2.42 14.17
N ARG A 87 0.41 2.28 13.24
CA ARG A 87 1.82 2.65 13.47
C ARG A 87 2.02 4.16 13.58
N HIS A 88 1.26 4.95 12.81
CA HIS A 88 1.49 6.39 12.69
C HIS A 88 0.54 7.25 13.52
N TYR A 89 -0.60 6.70 13.97
CA TYR A 89 -1.64 7.43 14.69
C TYR A 89 -2.04 6.79 16.04
N ALA A 90 -1.41 5.69 16.46
CA ALA A 90 -1.54 5.15 17.82
C ALA A 90 -0.65 5.91 18.81
N ASN A 91 -1.04 7.16 19.10
CA ASN A 91 -0.58 7.89 20.28
C ASN A 91 -1.76 8.07 21.22
#